data_AF-A0A934RP94-F1
#
_entry.id   AF-A0A934RP94-F1
#
_cell.length_a   1.000
_cell.length_b   1.000
_cell.length_c   1.000
_cell.angle_alpha   90.00
_cell.angle_beta   90.00
_cell.angle_gamma   90.00
#
_symmetry.space_group_name_H-M   'P 1'
#
loop_
_entity.id
_entity.type
_entity.pdbx_description
1 polymer ?
#
loop_
_entity_poly.entity_id
_entity_poly.type
_entity_poly.pdbx_seq_one_letter_code
_entity_poly.pdbx_strand_id
1 'polypeptide(L)'
;MKDGFWLALLFCEGALFGEEIREYEPARHDRFVDFPADLAANEEFFLAAEDWSGFGWSVEDPRKHFTLISPRHFVGAQHFRPSPGQEVRFVGRDGVPRTFTIGTLAAIPHDSGTSPSDLFVGELTEAVAPLDSISVVPILNLAGERDYEGRELIVSGKDSRAGKGILAEIGDFSDFFGEGALETRGFTFLYRDSNGARDDVRLVSGDSGGPSVVATEVGFALVGTHSAIETVTVGSHSRQTNFDTFVPHYLEAIDAVLAGQGYAAKRVYPGAPALTWQLTLEAEMVFTERELRVSCEVRNDSAVEARNVRLVLTPGRGEGAHLVQGEGWFLGEGGARRARLQAGESSVVTVAFLTGGPDSYLFELAASLQADGSAPKDSLHSAEVVQSYETWRAANFPFGLPGRGEDSDGDGLVNELEYLLGRRGNEAETDPVIRLRLGEERVEMAYSRPVFAEFLGQQVVLQKSVDLQTWQDLDVATGAVGQRDKGLEEIVLSEELASPQFFRLQVREWE
;
A
#
# COMPACT_ATOMS: atom_id res chain seq x y z
N MET A 1 -23.35 -10.32 -52.82
CA MET A 1 -22.43 -9.17 -52.95
C MET A 1 -22.73 -8.32 -51.72
N LYS A 2 -22.04 -8.48 -50.58
CA LYS A 2 -20.60 -8.31 -50.31
C LYS A 2 -20.07 -6.97 -50.82
N ASP A 3 -20.71 -5.89 -50.39
CA ASP A 3 -20.09 -4.57 -50.40
C ASP A 3 -19.56 -4.33 -48.99
N GLY A 4 -18.23 -4.40 -48.88
CA GLY A 4 -17.52 -4.18 -47.62
C GLY A 4 -17.65 -2.73 -47.20
N PHE A 5 -18.35 -2.51 -46.09
CA PHE A 5 -18.13 -1.35 -45.24
C PHE A 5 -16.71 -1.46 -44.70
N TRP A 6 -15.77 -0.78 -45.35
CA TRP A 6 -14.49 -0.49 -44.72
C TRP A 6 -14.79 0.50 -43.61
N LEU A 7 -14.59 0.07 -42.35
CA LEU A 7 -14.43 0.96 -41.22
C LEU A 7 -13.26 1.88 -41.57
N ALA A 8 -13.57 3.05 -42.11
CA ALA A 8 -12.59 4.11 -42.26
C ALA A 8 -12.33 4.64 -40.85
N LEU A 9 -11.37 4.01 -40.16
CA LEU A 9 -10.52 4.74 -39.23
C LEU A 9 -9.97 5.91 -40.04
N LEU A 10 -10.61 7.06 -39.89
CA LEU A 10 -10.28 8.27 -40.61
C LEU A 10 -8.89 8.73 -40.17
N PHE A 11 -7.87 8.24 -40.87
CA PHE A 11 -6.58 8.90 -40.98
C PHE A 11 -6.78 10.12 -41.88
N CYS A 12 -7.45 11.15 -41.36
CA CYS A 12 -7.45 12.46 -41.99
C CYS A 12 -6.06 13.08 -41.74
N GLU A 13 -5.16 12.95 -42.71
CA GLU A 13 -4.02 13.86 -42.86
C GLU A 13 -4.58 15.25 -43.19
N GLY A 14 -4.87 16.05 -42.16
CA GLY A 14 -5.44 17.38 -42.37
C GLY A 14 -5.71 18.12 -41.07
N ALA A 15 -4.78 19.03 -40.74
CA ALA A 15 -4.79 20.04 -39.68
C ALA A 15 -4.39 19.57 -38.26
N LEU A 16 -3.33 20.20 -37.74
CA LEU A 16 -2.67 19.99 -36.44
C LEU A 16 -3.45 20.60 -35.26
N PHE A 17 -4.78 20.61 -35.29
CA PHE A 17 -5.57 21.23 -34.21
C PHE A 17 -6.13 20.16 -33.27
N GLY A 18 -6.06 20.42 -31.95
CA GLY A 18 -6.78 19.76 -30.85
C GLY A 18 -8.29 19.74 -30.99
N GLU A 19 -8.96 19.25 -29.95
CA GLU A 19 -10.40 19.48 -29.77
C GLU A 19 -10.81 20.89 -30.19
N GLU A 20 -11.92 20.99 -30.91
CA GLU A 20 -12.42 22.28 -31.34
C GLU A 20 -13.49 22.77 -30.37
N ILE A 21 -13.23 23.92 -29.78
CA ILE A 21 -14.10 24.52 -28.77
C ILE A 21 -14.77 25.77 -29.36
N ARG A 22 -16.08 25.88 -29.19
CA ARG A 22 -16.87 27.04 -29.61
C ARG A 22 -16.42 28.26 -28.81
N GLU A 23 -16.08 29.33 -29.54
CA GLU A 23 -15.53 30.57 -28.97
C GLU A 23 -14.22 30.32 -28.19
N TYR A 24 -13.35 29.47 -28.76
CA TYR A 24 -12.04 29.17 -28.19
C TYR A 24 -11.22 30.45 -27.90
N GLU A 25 -10.68 30.47 -26.70
CA GLU A 25 -9.79 31.48 -26.14
C GLU A 25 -8.70 30.74 -25.35
N PRO A 26 -7.41 30.84 -25.70
CA PRO A 26 -6.33 30.11 -25.03
C PRO A 26 -6.32 30.33 -23.52
N ALA A 27 -6.42 31.59 -23.09
CA ALA A 27 -6.45 31.95 -21.68
C ALA A 27 -7.59 31.26 -20.92
N ARG A 28 -8.74 31.05 -21.55
CA ARG A 28 -9.88 30.38 -20.94
C ARG A 28 -9.77 28.86 -20.99
N HIS A 29 -9.32 28.26 -22.10
CA HIS A 29 -9.53 26.84 -22.37
C HIS A 29 -8.28 25.96 -22.27
N ASP A 30 -7.09 26.55 -22.36
CA ASP A 30 -5.84 25.79 -22.26
C ASP A 30 -5.50 25.59 -20.77
N ARG A 31 -5.26 24.35 -20.34
CA ARG A 31 -4.85 24.05 -18.96
C ARG A 31 -3.46 24.61 -18.64
N PHE A 32 -2.59 24.65 -19.65
CA PHE A 32 -1.20 25.07 -19.55
C PHE A 32 -0.91 26.25 -20.49
N VAL A 33 0.15 27.00 -20.21
CA VAL A 33 0.57 28.13 -21.04
C VAL A 33 0.94 27.69 -22.47
N ASP A 34 1.64 26.56 -22.63
CA ASP A 34 1.98 26.00 -23.94
C ASP A 34 2.17 24.47 -23.88
N PHE A 35 1.11 23.69 -24.04
CA PHE A 35 1.22 22.24 -23.98
C PHE A 35 1.81 21.65 -25.28
N PRO A 36 2.75 20.67 -25.23
CA PRO A 36 3.36 20.05 -24.04
C PRO A 36 4.72 20.67 -23.64
N ALA A 37 5.09 21.81 -24.22
CA ALA A 37 6.43 22.40 -24.09
C ALA A 37 6.65 23.18 -22.78
N ASP A 38 5.62 23.92 -22.34
CA ASP A 38 5.55 24.66 -21.08
C ASP A 38 4.32 24.20 -20.27
N LEU A 39 4.60 23.50 -19.18
CA LEU A 39 3.60 22.95 -18.26
C LEU A 39 3.26 23.91 -17.12
N ALA A 40 3.64 25.19 -17.22
CA ALA A 40 3.15 26.21 -16.31
C ALA A 40 1.61 26.25 -16.35
N ALA A 41 0.99 26.23 -15.18
CA ALA A 41 -0.46 26.30 -15.06
C ALA A 41 -0.98 27.63 -15.63
N ASN A 42 -2.04 27.56 -16.43
CA ASN A 42 -2.74 28.74 -16.88
C ASN A 42 -3.76 29.19 -15.81
N GLU A 43 -3.50 30.32 -15.15
CA GLU A 43 -4.36 30.85 -14.08
C GLU A 43 -5.73 31.35 -14.57
N GLU A 44 -5.87 31.67 -15.86
CA GLU A 44 -7.14 32.12 -16.46
C GLU A 44 -8.02 30.96 -16.95
N PHE A 45 -7.50 29.73 -16.91
CA PHE A 45 -8.22 28.54 -17.32
C PHE A 45 -9.53 28.42 -16.53
N PHE A 46 -10.67 28.22 -17.20
CA PHE A 46 -11.98 28.28 -16.54
C PHE A 46 -12.21 27.19 -15.49
N LEU A 47 -11.34 26.17 -15.46
CA LEU A 47 -11.30 25.08 -14.49
C LEU A 47 -9.99 25.06 -13.70
N ALA A 48 -9.29 26.21 -13.58
CA ALA A 48 -8.02 26.33 -12.85
C ALA A 48 -8.11 25.98 -11.35
N ALA A 49 -9.30 26.11 -10.75
CA ALA A 49 -9.54 25.76 -9.36
C ALA A 49 -9.72 24.25 -9.11
N GLU A 50 -9.93 23.47 -10.17
CA GLU A 50 -10.18 22.04 -10.08
C GLU A 50 -8.88 21.23 -10.04
N ASP A 51 -8.93 20.04 -9.44
CA ASP A 51 -7.77 19.16 -9.37
C ASP A 51 -7.63 18.31 -10.65
N TRP A 52 -6.68 18.69 -11.50
CA TRP A 52 -6.36 17.98 -12.74
C TRP A 52 -5.18 17.01 -12.62
N SER A 53 -4.66 16.79 -11.41
CA SER A 53 -3.39 16.07 -11.25
C SER A 53 -3.45 14.60 -11.65
N GLY A 54 -4.64 14.00 -11.62
CA GLY A 54 -4.88 12.62 -12.05
C GLY A 54 -5.05 12.40 -13.56
N PHE A 55 -4.96 13.46 -14.37
CA PHE A 55 -4.98 13.38 -15.84
C PHE A 55 -3.58 13.56 -16.39
N GLY A 56 -3.11 12.55 -17.13
CA GLY A 56 -1.77 12.49 -17.67
C GLY A 56 -1.75 12.13 -19.14
N TRP A 57 -0.55 12.09 -19.71
CA TRP A 57 -0.33 11.77 -21.12
C TRP A 57 0.94 10.96 -21.33
N SER A 58 1.07 10.31 -22.48
CA SER A 58 2.31 9.62 -22.87
C SER A 58 3.41 10.63 -23.16
N VAL A 59 4.60 10.40 -22.60
CA VAL A 59 5.79 11.24 -22.88
C VAL A 59 6.19 11.14 -24.35
N GLU A 60 6.04 9.97 -24.95
CA GLU A 60 6.43 9.67 -26.33
C GLU A 60 5.43 10.18 -27.36
N ASP A 61 4.14 10.21 -27.02
CA ASP A 61 3.08 10.77 -27.84
C ASP A 61 2.08 11.54 -26.97
N PRO A 62 2.27 12.86 -26.78
CA PRO A 62 1.40 13.68 -25.92
C PRO A 62 -0.07 13.74 -26.35
N ARG A 63 -0.42 13.16 -27.50
CA ARG A 63 -1.81 12.99 -27.92
C ARG A 63 -2.51 11.83 -27.22
N LYS A 64 -1.76 10.90 -26.61
CA LYS A 64 -2.32 9.80 -25.84
C LYS A 64 -2.54 10.24 -24.40
N HIS A 65 -3.80 10.45 -24.04
CA HIS A 65 -4.20 10.88 -22.71
C HIS A 65 -4.70 9.70 -21.88
N PHE A 66 -4.52 9.81 -20.57
CA PHE A 66 -4.80 8.77 -19.59
C PHE A 66 -5.39 9.36 -18.32
N THR A 67 -6.19 8.56 -17.62
CA THR A 67 -6.75 8.93 -16.31
C THR A 67 -6.32 7.94 -15.23
N LEU A 68 -5.72 8.44 -14.15
CA LEU A 68 -5.30 7.63 -12.99
C LEU A 68 -6.53 7.24 -12.14
N ILE A 69 -6.83 5.93 -12.05
CA ILE A 69 -8.03 5.39 -11.36
C ILE A 69 -7.70 4.61 -10.07
N SER A 70 -6.43 4.39 -9.81
CA SER A 70 -5.85 3.97 -8.51
C SER A 70 -4.40 4.46 -8.45
N PRO A 71 -3.71 4.40 -7.30
CA PRO A 71 -2.31 4.84 -7.22
C PRO A 71 -1.36 4.16 -8.22
N ARG A 72 -1.73 3.02 -8.81
CA ARG A 72 -0.85 2.27 -9.72
C ARG A 72 -1.47 2.00 -11.09
N HIS A 73 -2.73 2.39 -11.30
CA HIS A 73 -3.47 2.01 -12.51
C HIS A 73 -4.12 3.23 -13.16
N PHE A 74 -4.06 3.25 -14.49
CA PHE A 74 -4.69 4.27 -15.32
C PHE A 74 -5.52 3.62 -16.44
N VAL A 75 -6.41 4.40 -17.04
CA VAL A 75 -7.24 3.97 -18.18
C VAL A 75 -7.08 4.90 -19.37
N GLY A 76 -7.39 4.38 -20.55
CA GLY A 76 -7.46 5.12 -21.81
C GLY A 76 -8.06 4.27 -22.94
N ALA A 77 -8.05 4.79 -24.16
CA ALA A 77 -8.60 4.09 -25.33
C ALA A 77 -7.68 2.96 -25.81
N GLN A 78 -8.24 1.78 -25.98
CA GLN A 78 -7.51 0.57 -26.35
C GLN A 78 -6.93 0.65 -27.77
N HIS A 79 -7.63 1.27 -28.72
CA HIS A 79 -7.14 1.45 -30.08
C HIS A 79 -5.97 2.44 -30.20
N PHE A 80 -5.75 3.28 -29.19
CA PHE A 80 -4.69 4.30 -29.16
C PHE A 80 -3.73 4.17 -27.97
N ARG A 81 -3.68 2.99 -27.35
CA ARG A 81 -2.87 2.70 -26.16
C ARG A 81 -1.36 2.87 -26.38
N PRO A 82 -0.58 3.10 -25.31
CA PRO A 82 0.88 3.05 -25.34
C PRO A 82 1.38 1.59 -25.36
N SER A 83 2.68 1.40 -25.15
CA SER A 83 3.33 0.08 -24.98
C SER A 83 3.98 -0.01 -23.60
N PRO A 84 4.10 -1.21 -23.00
CA PRO A 84 4.94 -1.44 -21.83
C PRO A 84 6.37 -0.87 -22.02
N GLY A 85 6.92 -0.29 -20.97
CA GLY A 85 8.22 0.39 -20.97
C GLY A 85 8.19 1.86 -21.40
N GLN A 86 7.07 2.33 -21.97
CA GLN A 86 6.83 3.76 -22.20
C GLN A 86 6.47 4.49 -20.90
N GLU A 87 6.41 5.81 -20.95
CA GLU A 87 6.20 6.64 -19.78
C GLU A 87 4.88 7.44 -19.83
N VAL A 88 4.23 7.55 -18.67
CA VAL A 88 3.11 8.47 -18.43
C VAL A 88 3.58 9.64 -17.59
N ARG A 89 3.20 10.85 -17.98
CA ARG A 89 3.44 12.08 -17.22
C ARG A 89 2.15 12.63 -16.63
N PHE A 90 2.21 13.01 -15.36
CA PHE A 90 1.19 13.76 -14.63
C PHE A 90 1.78 15.07 -14.11
N VAL A 91 0.95 16.06 -13.85
CA VAL A 91 1.36 17.31 -13.17
C VAL A 91 0.68 17.35 -11.82
N GLY A 92 1.47 17.27 -10.75
CA GLY A 92 0.94 17.31 -9.38
C GLY A 92 0.26 18.64 -9.07
N ARG A 93 -0.52 18.68 -7.98
CA ARG A 93 -1.15 19.92 -7.47
C ARG A 93 -0.15 21.00 -7.09
N ASP A 94 1.11 20.62 -6.89
CA ASP A 94 2.25 21.50 -6.67
C ASP A 94 2.83 22.09 -7.98
N GLY A 95 2.23 21.77 -9.13
CA GLY A 95 2.69 22.18 -10.46
C GLY A 95 3.89 21.40 -10.97
N VAL A 96 4.38 20.40 -10.23
CA VAL A 96 5.59 19.66 -10.60
C VAL A 96 5.22 18.46 -11.49
N PRO A 97 5.77 18.35 -12.72
CA PRO A 97 5.56 17.19 -13.56
C PRO A 97 6.29 15.96 -13.00
N ARG A 98 5.62 14.81 -13.01
CA ARG A 98 6.14 13.52 -12.56
C ARG A 98 5.88 12.46 -13.62
N THR A 99 6.86 11.59 -13.81
CA THR A 99 6.87 10.61 -14.88
C THR A 99 6.98 9.21 -14.29
N PHE A 100 6.15 8.29 -14.78
CA PHE A 100 6.07 6.92 -14.30
C PHE A 100 6.17 5.95 -15.48
N THR A 101 6.92 4.86 -15.31
CA THR A 101 7.06 3.81 -16.32
C THR A 101 5.83 2.90 -16.33
N ILE A 102 5.34 2.58 -17.52
CA ILE A 102 4.27 1.62 -17.75
C ILE A 102 4.85 0.20 -17.65
N GLY A 103 4.34 -0.59 -16.71
CA GLY A 103 4.70 -1.99 -16.53
C GLY A 103 3.90 -2.92 -17.45
N THR A 104 2.57 -2.94 -17.30
CA THR A 104 1.69 -3.85 -18.05
C THR A 104 0.46 -3.14 -18.60
N LEU A 105 -0.18 -3.72 -19.61
CA LEU A 105 -1.44 -3.25 -20.19
C LEU A 105 -2.41 -4.43 -20.30
N ALA A 106 -3.65 -4.24 -19.86
CA ALA A 106 -4.74 -5.20 -19.99
C ALA A 106 -5.88 -4.57 -20.79
N ALA A 107 -6.27 -5.21 -21.90
CA ALA A 107 -7.48 -4.84 -22.62
C ALA A 107 -8.70 -5.25 -21.80
N ILE A 108 -9.72 -4.39 -21.72
CA ILE A 108 -10.96 -4.71 -21.03
C ILE A 108 -11.90 -5.45 -22.00
N PRO A 109 -12.36 -6.66 -21.66
CA PRO A 109 -13.28 -7.40 -22.53
C PRO A 109 -14.64 -6.71 -22.58
N HIS A 110 -15.32 -6.86 -23.71
CA HIS A 110 -16.76 -6.62 -23.80
C HIS A 110 -17.54 -7.73 -23.05
N ASP A 111 -18.79 -7.45 -22.65
CA ASP A 111 -19.66 -8.38 -21.91
C ASP A 111 -19.89 -9.72 -22.62
N SER A 112 -19.82 -9.75 -23.95
CA SER A 112 -19.87 -10.98 -24.76
C SER A 112 -18.64 -11.88 -24.56
N GLY A 113 -17.55 -11.36 -24.00
CA GLY A 113 -16.27 -12.04 -23.77
C GLY A 113 -15.49 -12.37 -25.04
N THR A 114 -15.99 -12.02 -26.22
CA THR A 114 -15.44 -12.44 -27.52
C THR A 114 -14.47 -11.44 -28.14
N SER A 115 -14.55 -10.17 -27.74
CA SER A 115 -13.69 -9.10 -28.25
C SER A 115 -13.34 -8.09 -27.15
N PRO A 116 -12.19 -7.41 -27.24
CA PRO A 116 -11.88 -6.30 -26.35
C PRO A 116 -12.78 -5.11 -26.67
N SER A 117 -13.29 -4.46 -25.63
CA SER A 117 -13.85 -3.11 -25.73
C SER A 117 -12.76 -2.10 -26.11
N ASP A 118 -13.16 -0.89 -26.49
CA ASP A 118 -12.22 0.21 -26.70
C ASP A 118 -11.76 0.87 -25.37
N LEU A 119 -11.39 0.04 -24.39
CA LEU A 119 -10.87 0.45 -23.09
C LEU A 119 -9.72 -0.48 -22.67
N PHE A 120 -8.69 0.11 -22.08
CA PHE A 120 -7.63 -0.65 -21.43
C PHE A 120 -7.34 -0.11 -20.03
N VAL A 121 -6.77 -0.98 -19.19
CA VAL A 121 -6.14 -0.61 -17.93
C VAL A 121 -4.63 -0.76 -18.09
N GLY A 122 -3.88 0.30 -17.81
CA GLY A 122 -2.43 0.26 -17.68
C GLY A 122 -2.01 0.20 -16.22
N GLU A 123 -0.93 -0.54 -15.95
CA GLU A 123 -0.29 -0.62 -14.65
C GLU A 123 1.07 0.08 -14.69
N LEU A 124 1.34 0.94 -13.72
CA LEU A 124 2.63 1.56 -13.49
C LEU A 124 3.59 0.61 -12.76
N THR A 125 4.90 0.68 -13.03
CA THR A 125 5.90 -0.15 -12.35
C THR A 125 6.00 0.13 -10.85
N GLU A 126 5.62 1.34 -10.45
CA GLU A 126 5.53 1.80 -9.07
C GLU A 126 4.21 2.53 -8.83
N ALA A 127 3.77 2.60 -7.58
CA ALA A 127 2.59 3.38 -7.23
C ALA A 127 2.97 4.86 -7.11
N VAL A 128 2.10 5.74 -7.61
CA VAL A 128 2.09 7.17 -7.32
C VAL A 128 1.97 7.36 -5.80
N ALA A 129 2.98 7.98 -5.20
CA ALA A 129 3.04 8.17 -3.76
C ALA A 129 2.20 9.38 -3.32
N PRO A 130 1.74 9.46 -2.07
CA PRO A 130 1.02 10.65 -1.59
C PRO A 130 1.82 11.95 -1.71
N LEU A 131 3.16 11.88 -1.57
CA LEU A 131 4.07 13.01 -1.74
C LEU A 131 4.14 13.52 -3.19
N ASP A 132 3.63 12.74 -4.15
CA ASP A 132 3.57 13.16 -5.54
C ASP A 132 2.48 14.20 -5.81
N SER A 133 1.62 14.49 -4.82
CA SER A 133 0.55 15.48 -4.96
C SER A 133 -0.36 15.21 -6.18
N ILE A 134 -0.46 13.95 -6.61
CA ILE A 134 -1.31 13.48 -7.69
C ILE A 134 -2.51 12.74 -7.10
N SER A 135 -3.70 13.19 -7.45
CA SER A 135 -4.96 12.58 -7.00
C SER A 135 -5.41 11.48 -7.95
N VAL A 136 -5.96 10.42 -7.38
CA VAL A 136 -6.74 9.42 -8.14
C VAL A 136 -8.09 10.03 -8.52
N VAL A 137 -8.46 9.93 -9.78
CA VAL A 137 -9.77 10.36 -10.29
C VAL A 137 -10.79 9.24 -10.05
N PRO A 138 -11.83 9.47 -9.22
CA PRO A 138 -12.88 8.48 -9.03
C PRO A 138 -13.69 8.30 -10.31
N ILE A 139 -14.24 7.10 -10.51
CA ILE A 139 -15.21 6.82 -11.56
C ILE A 139 -16.61 7.16 -11.04
N LEU A 140 -17.39 7.89 -11.84
CA LEU A 140 -18.78 8.17 -11.52
C LEU A 140 -19.57 6.85 -11.50
N ASN A 141 -20.33 6.59 -10.44
CA ASN A 141 -21.04 5.31 -10.25
C ASN A 141 -22.47 5.57 -9.77
N LEU A 142 -23.35 5.98 -10.69
CA LEU A 142 -24.78 6.18 -10.44
C LEU A 142 -25.55 4.85 -10.49
N ALA A 143 -26.80 4.88 -10.04
CA ALA A 143 -27.62 3.67 -9.88
C ALA A 143 -27.98 3.00 -11.22
N GLY A 144 -28.15 3.78 -12.30
CA GLY A 144 -28.33 3.24 -13.64
C GLY A 144 -27.83 4.19 -14.74
N GLU A 145 -27.71 3.65 -15.95
CA GLU A 145 -27.19 4.39 -17.12
C GLU A 145 -28.02 5.64 -17.44
N ARG A 146 -29.35 5.58 -17.30
CA ARG A 146 -30.23 6.74 -17.52
C ARG A 146 -29.94 7.92 -16.58
N ASP A 147 -29.30 7.70 -15.44
CA ASP A 147 -28.95 8.78 -14.51
C ASP A 147 -27.75 9.61 -15.00
N TYR A 148 -27.07 9.16 -16.06
CA TYR A 148 -25.96 9.87 -16.72
C TYR A 148 -26.45 10.76 -17.87
N GLU A 149 -27.56 10.41 -18.52
CA GLU A 149 -28.12 11.19 -19.64
C GLU A 149 -28.49 12.61 -19.20
N GLY A 150 -28.12 13.59 -20.02
CA GLY A 150 -28.34 15.01 -19.77
C GLY A 150 -27.32 15.67 -18.83
N ARG A 151 -26.32 14.93 -18.31
CA ARG A 151 -25.25 15.54 -17.52
C ARG A 151 -24.30 16.36 -18.39
N GLU A 152 -23.89 17.51 -17.86
CA GLU A 152 -22.80 18.29 -18.43
C GLU A 152 -21.48 17.53 -18.22
N LEU A 153 -20.80 17.29 -19.33
CA LEU A 153 -19.47 16.72 -19.40
C LEU A 153 -18.45 17.85 -19.51
N ILE A 154 -17.32 17.66 -18.85
CA ILE A 154 -16.08 18.37 -19.11
C ILE A 154 -15.20 17.39 -19.89
N VAL A 155 -14.77 17.81 -21.06
CA VAL A 155 -14.08 16.98 -22.06
C VAL A 155 -12.69 17.58 -22.25
N SER A 156 -11.65 16.74 -22.28
CA SER A 156 -10.28 17.19 -22.49
C SER A 156 -9.49 16.22 -23.37
N GLY A 157 -8.81 16.76 -24.38
CA GLY A 157 -8.11 15.96 -25.38
C GLY A 157 -6.62 16.31 -25.55
N LYS A 158 -6.10 16.05 -26.76
CA LYS A 158 -4.67 15.96 -27.07
C LYS A 158 -3.84 17.21 -26.78
N ASP A 159 -4.47 18.38 -26.74
CA ASP A 159 -3.81 19.66 -26.50
C ASP A 159 -3.90 20.12 -25.03
N SER A 160 -4.37 19.26 -24.12
CA SER A 160 -4.68 19.63 -22.72
C SER A 160 -5.61 20.86 -22.62
N ARG A 161 -6.55 20.95 -23.54
CA ARG A 161 -7.63 21.94 -23.54
C ARG A 161 -8.87 21.29 -22.96
N ALA A 162 -9.74 22.09 -22.35
CA ALA A 162 -11.03 21.58 -21.91
C ALA A 162 -12.18 22.39 -22.50
N GLY A 163 -13.26 21.68 -22.83
CA GLY A 163 -14.55 22.27 -23.16
C GLY A 163 -15.69 21.46 -22.54
N LYS A 164 -16.90 21.69 -23.02
CA LYS A 164 -18.13 21.14 -22.46
C LYS A 164 -18.95 20.37 -23.49
N GLY A 165 -19.61 19.32 -23.03
CA GLY A 165 -20.60 18.56 -23.80
C GLY A 165 -21.79 18.19 -22.93
N ILE A 166 -22.85 17.69 -23.54
CA ILE A 166 -23.98 17.08 -22.81
C ILE A 166 -24.06 15.62 -23.21
N LEU A 167 -23.97 14.72 -22.22
CA LEU A 167 -24.14 13.30 -22.44
C LEU A 167 -25.55 13.03 -22.98
N ALA A 168 -25.66 12.53 -24.20
CA ALA A 168 -26.92 12.42 -24.94
C ALA A 168 -27.56 11.03 -24.81
N GLU A 169 -26.85 9.99 -25.21
CA GLU A 169 -27.36 8.62 -25.29
C GLU A 169 -26.26 7.62 -24.92
N ILE A 170 -26.62 6.55 -24.20
CA ILE A 170 -25.76 5.41 -23.90
C ILE A 170 -26.22 4.20 -24.71
N GLY A 171 -25.29 3.53 -25.38
CA GLY A 171 -25.58 2.41 -26.27
C GLY A 171 -24.32 1.65 -26.66
N ASP A 172 -24.49 0.54 -27.38
CA ASP A 172 -23.35 -0.19 -27.90
C ASP A 172 -22.90 0.45 -29.22
N PHE A 173 -21.59 0.48 -29.48
CA PHE A 173 -21.06 1.02 -30.74
C PHE A 173 -21.59 0.32 -31.98
N SER A 174 -21.96 -0.96 -31.88
CA SER A 174 -22.67 -1.67 -32.95
C SER A 174 -24.06 -1.09 -33.26
N ASP A 175 -24.74 -0.49 -32.29
CA ASP A 175 -26.03 0.16 -32.51
C ASP A 175 -25.87 1.47 -33.28
N PHE A 176 -24.72 2.14 -33.12
CA PHE A 176 -24.40 3.40 -33.78
C PHE A 176 -23.77 3.22 -35.17
N PHE A 177 -22.85 2.27 -35.32
CA PHE A 177 -22.06 2.08 -36.54
C PHE A 177 -22.48 0.86 -37.39
N GLY A 178 -23.36 0.00 -36.87
CA GLY A 178 -23.84 -1.20 -37.55
C GLY A 178 -22.96 -2.45 -37.34
N GLU A 179 -23.26 -3.50 -38.11
CA GLU A 179 -22.62 -4.82 -37.98
C GLU A 179 -21.10 -4.74 -38.27
N GLY A 180 -20.29 -5.29 -37.37
CA GLY A 180 -18.82 -5.29 -37.48
C GLY A 180 -18.11 -4.12 -36.77
N ALA A 181 -18.86 -3.23 -36.13
CA ALA A 181 -18.29 -2.26 -35.20
C ALA A 181 -17.65 -2.94 -33.98
N LEU A 182 -16.77 -2.22 -33.28
CA LEU A 182 -16.24 -2.67 -31.99
C LEU A 182 -17.39 -2.92 -31.01
N GLU A 183 -17.37 -4.05 -30.32
CA GLU A 183 -18.31 -4.32 -29.23
C GLU A 183 -17.87 -3.48 -28.02
N THR A 184 -18.40 -2.27 -27.91
CA THR A 184 -18.04 -1.32 -26.85
C THR A 184 -19.29 -0.61 -26.39
N ARG A 185 -19.58 -0.71 -25.09
CA ARG A 185 -20.57 0.12 -24.43
C ARG A 185 -20.02 1.52 -24.35
N GLY A 186 -20.74 2.47 -24.94
CA GLY A 186 -20.31 3.85 -24.99
C GLY A 186 -21.45 4.81 -24.81
N PHE A 187 -21.12 6.09 -24.88
CA PHE A 187 -22.11 7.14 -24.94
C PHE A 187 -21.74 8.16 -26.00
N THR A 188 -22.74 8.98 -26.35
CA THR A 188 -22.56 10.08 -27.28
C THR A 188 -22.73 11.43 -26.61
N PHE A 189 -22.07 12.43 -27.16
CA PHE A 189 -22.43 13.83 -26.97
C PHE A 189 -22.35 14.56 -28.30
N LEU A 190 -23.22 15.55 -28.49
CA LEU A 190 -23.43 16.18 -29.79
C LEU A 190 -22.80 17.56 -29.84
N TYR A 191 -22.10 17.83 -30.94
CA TYR A 191 -21.72 19.18 -31.33
C TYR A 191 -22.42 19.55 -32.63
N ARG A 192 -22.95 20.76 -32.71
CA ARG A 192 -23.59 21.29 -33.92
C ARG A 192 -22.90 22.59 -34.26
N ASP A 193 -22.51 22.81 -35.51
CA ASP A 193 -21.86 24.09 -35.88
C ASP A 193 -22.85 25.26 -35.88
N SER A 194 -24.10 24.99 -36.26
CA SER A 194 -25.18 25.96 -36.43
C SER A 194 -25.72 26.56 -35.13
N ASN A 195 -25.56 25.86 -34.01
CA ASN A 195 -26.05 26.26 -32.70
C ASN A 195 -25.22 25.62 -31.58
N GLY A 196 -25.08 26.32 -30.46
CA GLY A 196 -24.34 25.84 -29.31
C GLY A 196 -24.14 26.92 -28.26
N ALA A 197 -23.64 26.53 -27.10
CA ALA A 197 -23.21 27.41 -26.04
C ALA A 197 -21.69 27.64 -26.11
N ARG A 198 -21.23 28.76 -25.54
CA ARG A 198 -19.80 28.97 -25.30
C ARG A 198 -19.21 27.75 -24.57
N ASP A 199 -17.98 27.40 -24.90
CA ASP A 199 -17.26 26.22 -24.39
C ASP A 199 -17.73 24.87 -24.98
N ASP A 200 -18.78 24.81 -25.80
CA ASP A 200 -19.18 23.56 -26.48
C ASP A 200 -17.99 22.96 -27.26
N VAL A 201 -17.73 21.68 -27.09
CA VAL A 201 -16.56 21.00 -27.66
C VAL A 201 -16.94 19.88 -28.62
N ARG A 202 -16.09 19.68 -29.63
CA ARG A 202 -16.09 18.47 -30.44
C ARG A 202 -14.71 17.84 -30.45
N LEU A 203 -14.68 16.51 -30.41
CA LEU A 203 -13.45 15.74 -30.52
C LEU A 203 -12.89 15.85 -31.94
N VAL A 204 -11.59 15.64 -32.09
CA VAL A 204 -10.94 15.50 -33.39
C VAL A 204 -10.01 14.29 -33.38
N SER A 205 -9.45 13.98 -34.54
CA SER A 205 -8.48 12.89 -34.65
C SER A 205 -7.28 13.14 -33.71
N GLY A 206 -6.99 12.16 -32.86
CA GLY A 206 -5.89 12.20 -31.90
C GLY A 206 -6.31 12.49 -30.46
N ASP A 207 -7.56 12.82 -30.18
CA ASP A 207 -8.05 12.97 -28.79
C ASP A 207 -8.32 11.63 -28.08
N SER A 208 -8.18 10.52 -28.79
CA SER A 208 -8.46 9.17 -28.29
C SER A 208 -7.80 8.89 -26.94
N GLY A 209 -8.59 8.38 -25.99
CA GLY A 209 -8.17 8.12 -24.62
C GLY A 209 -8.28 9.30 -23.67
N GLY A 210 -8.49 10.52 -24.19
CA GLY A 210 -8.80 11.70 -23.38
C GLY A 210 -10.05 11.49 -22.52
N PRO A 211 -10.10 12.11 -21.32
CA PRO A 211 -11.20 11.92 -20.39
C PRO A 211 -12.44 12.76 -20.71
N SER A 212 -13.61 12.13 -20.59
CA SER A 212 -14.87 12.82 -20.30
C SER A 212 -15.20 12.66 -18.81
N VAL A 213 -15.35 13.78 -18.10
CA VAL A 213 -15.62 13.82 -16.66
C VAL A 213 -16.85 14.63 -16.33
N VAL A 214 -17.39 14.41 -15.14
CA VAL A 214 -18.45 15.23 -14.54
C VAL A 214 -17.88 15.89 -13.28
N ALA A 215 -18.17 17.17 -13.07
CA ALA A 215 -17.86 17.84 -11.81
C ALA A 215 -18.81 17.35 -10.70
N THR A 216 -18.25 16.99 -9.55
CA THR A 216 -18.98 16.51 -8.37
C THR A 216 -18.53 17.26 -7.11
N GLU A 217 -19.19 17.02 -5.98
CA GLU A 217 -18.79 17.62 -4.69
C GLU A 217 -17.38 17.21 -4.24
N VAL A 218 -16.84 16.10 -4.77
CA VAL A 218 -15.50 15.59 -4.45
C VAL A 218 -14.47 15.87 -5.55
N GLY A 219 -14.81 16.74 -6.51
CA GLY A 219 -13.98 17.05 -7.69
C GLY A 219 -14.47 16.30 -8.94
N PHE A 220 -13.57 16.09 -9.90
CA PHE A 220 -13.93 15.39 -11.14
C PHE A 220 -14.19 13.90 -10.92
N ALA A 221 -15.15 13.37 -11.69
CA ALA A 221 -15.43 11.96 -11.77
C ALA A 221 -15.42 11.49 -13.23
N LEU A 222 -14.64 10.45 -13.52
CA LEU A 222 -14.51 9.88 -14.86
C LEU A 222 -15.83 9.21 -15.28
N VAL A 223 -16.28 9.52 -16.50
CA VAL A 223 -17.45 8.89 -17.14
C VAL A 223 -17.04 8.16 -18.41
N GLY A 224 -16.09 8.70 -19.18
CA GLY A 224 -15.68 8.07 -20.44
C GLY A 224 -14.27 8.38 -20.89
N THR A 225 -13.85 7.64 -21.91
CA THR A 225 -12.62 7.89 -22.66
C THR A 225 -12.93 8.06 -24.14
N HIS A 226 -12.39 9.09 -24.78
CA HIS A 226 -12.64 9.41 -26.18
C HIS A 226 -12.28 8.25 -27.10
N SER A 227 -13.20 7.90 -28.00
CA SER A 227 -13.04 6.75 -28.88
C SER A 227 -13.17 7.10 -30.36
N ALA A 228 -14.32 7.65 -30.76
CA ALA A 228 -14.64 7.85 -32.16
C ALA A 228 -15.44 9.13 -32.40
N ILE A 229 -15.54 9.52 -33.66
CA ILE A 229 -16.35 10.66 -34.12
C ILE A 229 -17.10 10.28 -35.39
N GLU A 230 -18.31 10.82 -35.54
CA GLU A 230 -19.08 10.79 -36.79
C GLU A 230 -19.49 12.22 -37.14
N THR A 231 -19.23 12.66 -38.36
CA THR A 231 -19.68 13.97 -38.83
C THR A 231 -20.68 13.81 -39.96
N VAL A 232 -21.88 14.37 -39.79
CA VAL A 232 -22.93 14.43 -40.79
C VAL A 232 -23.13 15.87 -41.23
N THR A 233 -22.89 16.15 -42.51
CA THR A 233 -23.08 17.49 -43.10
C THR A 233 -24.36 17.51 -43.93
N VAL A 234 -25.26 18.44 -43.63
CA VAL A 234 -26.50 18.70 -44.36
C VAL A 234 -26.53 20.17 -44.79
N GLY A 235 -26.31 20.42 -46.09
CA GLY A 235 -26.19 21.78 -46.60
C GLY A 235 -24.91 22.47 -46.10
N SER A 236 -25.06 23.65 -45.48
CA SER A 236 -23.97 24.43 -44.88
C SER A 236 -23.77 24.17 -43.39
N HIS A 237 -24.39 23.13 -42.84
CA HIS A 237 -24.34 22.80 -41.42
C HIS A 237 -23.84 21.38 -41.22
N SER A 238 -23.00 21.21 -40.21
CA SER A 238 -22.44 19.96 -39.74
C SER A 238 -22.92 19.67 -38.33
N ARG A 239 -23.29 18.41 -38.11
CA ARG A 239 -23.50 17.83 -36.79
C ARG A 239 -22.44 16.77 -36.59
N GLN A 240 -21.70 16.90 -35.51
CA GLN A 240 -20.76 15.88 -35.07
C GLN A 240 -21.32 15.13 -33.87
N THR A 241 -21.31 13.81 -33.97
CA THR A 241 -21.53 12.89 -32.86
C THR A 241 -20.17 12.45 -32.36
N ASN A 242 -19.87 12.72 -31.10
CA ASN A 242 -18.66 12.25 -30.43
C ASN A 242 -19.01 10.98 -29.65
N PHE A 243 -18.11 10.00 -29.65
CA PHE A 243 -18.31 8.70 -29.00
C PHE A 243 -17.20 8.47 -27.99
N ASP A 244 -17.61 8.17 -26.77
CA ASP A 244 -16.73 7.79 -25.68
C ASP A 244 -17.08 6.40 -25.19
N THR A 245 -16.06 5.62 -24.82
CA THR A 245 -16.27 4.38 -24.08
C THR A 245 -16.86 4.70 -22.71
N PHE A 246 -17.94 4.04 -22.31
CA PHE A 246 -18.65 4.31 -21.06
C PHE A 246 -18.01 3.54 -19.90
N VAL A 247 -17.01 4.16 -19.27
CA VAL A 247 -16.17 3.53 -18.24
C VAL A 247 -16.96 2.91 -17.07
N PRO A 248 -18.04 3.52 -16.53
CA PRO A 248 -18.81 2.94 -15.43
C PRO A 248 -19.37 1.54 -15.72
N HIS A 249 -19.72 1.24 -16.97
CA HIS A 249 -20.20 -0.09 -17.35
C HIS A 249 -19.14 -1.18 -17.13
N TYR A 250 -17.86 -0.83 -17.28
CA TYR A 250 -16.74 -1.75 -17.19
C TYR A 250 -16.13 -1.88 -15.78
N LEU A 251 -16.75 -1.29 -14.75
CA LEU A 251 -16.18 -1.24 -13.41
C LEU A 251 -15.76 -2.62 -12.86
N GLU A 252 -16.60 -3.64 -13.04
CA GLU A 252 -16.27 -4.99 -12.54
C GLU A 252 -15.08 -5.63 -13.28
N ALA A 253 -14.96 -5.41 -14.59
CA ALA A 253 -13.83 -5.88 -15.38
C ALA A 253 -12.53 -5.12 -15.05
N ILE A 254 -12.63 -3.80 -14.85
CA ILE A 254 -11.52 -2.95 -14.39
C ILE A 254 -11.02 -3.45 -13.03
N ASP A 255 -11.94 -3.62 -12.08
CA ASP A 255 -11.59 -4.08 -10.74
C ASP A 255 -10.97 -5.48 -10.74
N ALA A 256 -11.41 -6.38 -11.64
CA ALA A 256 -10.80 -7.70 -11.78
C ALA A 256 -9.31 -7.60 -12.17
N VAL A 257 -8.93 -6.61 -12.99
CA VAL A 257 -7.53 -6.32 -13.31
C VAL A 257 -6.81 -5.75 -12.09
N LEU A 258 -7.39 -4.75 -11.42
CA LEU A 258 -6.78 -4.07 -10.26
C LEU A 258 -6.62 -5.00 -9.03
N ALA A 259 -7.50 -6.00 -8.89
CA ALA A 259 -7.53 -6.91 -7.75
C ALA A 259 -6.25 -7.74 -7.61
N GLY A 260 -5.54 -8.00 -8.72
CA GLY A 260 -4.24 -8.68 -8.73
C GLY A 260 -3.14 -7.96 -7.94
N GLN A 261 -3.41 -6.72 -7.51
CA GLN A 261 -2.50 -5.93 -6.67
C GLN A 261 -3.18 -5.40 -5.40
N GLY A 262 -4.38 -5.86 -5.08
CA GLY A 262 -5.10 -5.41 -3.90
C GLY A 262 -5.75 -4.04 -4.04
N TYR A 263 -5.98 -3.56 -5.26
CA TYR A 263 -6.73 -2.34 -5.54
C TYR A 263 -8.11 -2.63 -6.12
N ALA A 264 -9.02 -1.68 -5.95
CA ALA A 264 -10.25 -1.53 -6.70
C ALA A 264 -10.32 -0.09 -7.24
N ALA A 265 -11.07 0.13 -8.31
CA ALA A 265 -11.29 1.46 -8.83
C ALA A 265 -12.09 2.29 -7.82
N LYS A 266 -11.61 3.51 -7.55
CA LYS A 266 -12.29 4.44 -6.64
C LYS A 266 -13.59 4.90 -7.27
N ARG A 267 -14.69 4.87 -6.51
CA ARG A 267 -16.03 5.28 -6.97
C ARG A 267 -16.47 6.56 -6.26
N VAL A 268 -17.23 7.43 -6.92
CA VAL A 268 -17.82 8.63 -6.27
C VAL A 268 -18.82 8.23 -5.18
N TYR A 269 -19.61 7.18 -5.44
CA TYR A 269 -20.60 6.64 -4.51
C TYR A 269 -20.28 5.17 -4.21
N PRO A 270 -19.27 4.88 -3.37
CA PRO A 270 -18.83 3.51 -3.09
C PRO A 270 -19.77 2.73 -2.16
N GLY A 271 -20.83 3.38 -1.64
CA GLY A 271 -21.59 2.88 -0.49
C GLY A 271 -20.90 3.24 0.83
N ALA A 272 -21.47 2.79 1.94
CA ALA A 272 -20.92 3.01 3.28
C ALA A 272 -20.69 1.67 3.97
N PRO A 273 -19.58 0.96 3.68
CA PRO A 273 -19.31 -0.32 4.30
C PRO A 273 -19.06 -0.15 5.81
N ALA A 274 -19.48 -1.16 6.58
CA ALA A 274 -19.29 -1.20 8.03
C ALA A 274 -18.29 -2.29 8.37
N LEU A 275 -17.04 -1.92 8.60
CA LEU A 275 -15.97 -2.86 8.94
C LEU A 275 -15.85 -3.07 10.44
N THR A 276 -15.76 -4.30 10.91
CA THR A 276 -15.27 -4.64 12.25
C THR A 276 -13.96 -5.38 12.15
N TRP A 277 -13.17 -5.33 13.21
CA TRP A 277 -11.87 -5.99 13.20
C TRP A 277 -11.39 -6.31 14.61
N GLN A 278 -10.51 -7.30 14.67
CA GLN A 278 -9.83 -7.72 15.88
C GLN A 278 -8.36 -7.96 15.55
N LEU A 279 -7.49 -7.20 16.21
CA LEU A 279 -6.04 -7.33 16.10
C LEU A 279 -5.50 -8.11 17.30
N THR A 280 -4.66 -9.09 16.99
CA THR A 280 -3.97 -9.96 17.95
C THR A 280 -2.48 -9.92 17.67
N LEU A 281 -1.69 -9.55 18.68
CA LEU A 281 -0.23 -9.69 18.64
C LEU A 281 0.10 -11.17 18.90
N GLU A 282 0.98 -11.77 18.09
CA GLU A 282 1.33 -13.20 18.25
C GLU A 282 2.10 -13.49 19.55
N ALA A 283 2.71 -12.47 20.15
CA ALA A 283 3.40 -12.57 21.42
C ALA A 283 3.07 -11.36 22.31
N GLU A 284 2.83 -11.63 23.60
CA GLU A 284 2.68 -10.59 24.63
C GLU A 284 4.01 -9.89 24.95
N MET A 285 5.13 -10.59 24.73
CA MET A 285 6.50 -10.07 24.81
C MET A 285 7.21 -10.14 23.47
N VAL A 286 7.88 -9.05 23.13
CA VAL A 286 8.55 -8.87 21.85
C VAL A 286 10.03 -8.65 22.07
N PHE A 287 10.88 -9.39 21.36
CA PHE A 287 12.32 -9.16 21.44
C PHE A 287 12.75 -8.06 20.47
N THR A 288 13.61 -7.15 20.91
CA THR A 288 14.24 -6.14 20.03
C THR A 288 14.89 -6.82 18.83
N GLU A 289 14.84 -6.16 17.67
CA GLU A 289 15.47 -6.63 16.42
C GLU A 289 14.91 -7.98 15.93
N ARG A 290 13.76 -8.43 16.49
CA ARG A 290 13.00 -9.56 15.97
C ARG A 290 11.75 -9.10 15.25
N GLU A 291 11.31 -9.97 14.34
CA GLU A 291 10.05 -9.84 13.65
C GLU A 291 8.90 -10.00 14.64
N LEU A 292 8.06 -8.96 14.78
CA LEU A 292 6.77 -9.07 15.44
C LEU A 292 5.71 -9.29 14.36
N ARG A 293 4.89 -10.30 14.59
CA ARG A 293 3.75 -10.63 13.74
C ARG A 293 2.46 -10.26 14.43
N VAL A 294 1.57 -9.72 13.61
CA VAL A 294 0.27 -9.22 14.03
C VAL A 294 -0.77 -9.81 13.11
N SER A 295 -1.69 -10.58 13.68
CA SER A 295 -2.84 -11.10 12.95
C SER A 295 -4.06 -10.22 13.20
N CYS A 296 -4.74 -9.86 12.13
CA CYS A 296 -5.94 -9.05 12.15
C CYS A 296 -7.07 -9.80 11.42
N GLU A 297 -8.15 -10.12 12.14
CA GLU A 297 -9.40 -10.53 11.51
C GLU A 297 -10.19 -9.27 11.15
N VAL A 298 -10.59 -9.14 9.88
CA VAL A 298 -11.40 -8.03 9.36
C VAL A 298 -12.68 -8.60 8.80
N ARG A 299 -13.82 -8.02 9.19
CA ARG A 299 -15.15 -8.43 8.77
C ARG A 299 -15.93 -7.25 8.21
N ASN A 300 -16.67 -7.47 7.12
CA ASN A 300 -17.63 -6.51 6.59
C ASN A 300 -19.04 -6.87 7.07
N ASP A 301 -19.56 -6.12 8.04
CA ASP A 301 -20.89 -6.33 8.62
C ASP A 301 -22.02 -5.61 7.88
N SER A 302 -21.70 -4.94 6.78
CA SER A 302 -22.71 -4.22 5.99
C SER A 302 -23.29 -5.07 4.86
N ALA A 303 -24.36 -4.56 4.25
CA ALA A 303 -24.97 -5.13 3.05
C ALA A 303 -24.28 -4.70 1.74
N VAL A 304 -23.25 -3.85 1.82
CA VAL A 304 -22.49 -3.36 0.66
C VAL A 304 -21.08 -3.92 0.72
N GLU A 305 -20.49 -4.21 -0.44
CA GLU A 305 -19.10 -4.62 -0.53
C GLU A 305 -18.16 -3.50 -0.07
N ALA A 306 -17.13 -3.82 0.70
CA ALA A 306 -16.08 -2.88 1.07
C ALA A 306 -14.96 -2.94 0.02
N ARG A 307 -14.50 -1.77 -0.44
CA ARG A 307 -13.50 -1.63 -1.51
C ARG A 307 -12.28 -0.87 -1.01
N ASN A 308 -11.11 -1.20 -1.58
CA ASN A 308 -9.84 -0.63 -1.17
C ASN A 308 -9.64 -0.70 0.37
N VAL A 309 -9.91 -1.87 0.94
CA VAL A 309 -9.74 -2.11 2.38
C VAL A 309 -8.26 -1.94 2.70
N ARG A 310 -7.94 -1.02 3.62
CA ARG A 310 -6.58 -0.68 4.03
C ARG A 310 -6.46 -0.81 5.54
N LEU A 311 -5.52 -1.62 5.97
CA LEU A 311 -5.04 -1.73 7.35
C LEU A 311 -3.68 -1.05 7.42
N VAL A 312 -3.63 0.16 7.98
CA VAL A 312 -2.39 0.88 8.25
C VAL A 312 -1.92 0.51 9.64
N LEU A 313 -0.68 0.07 9.75
CA LEU A 313 0.00 -0.29 10.98
C LEU A 313 1.23 0.62 11.12
N THR A 314 1.15 1.57 12.05
CA THR A 314 2.23 2.52 12.34
C THR A 314 2.88 2.09 13.64
N PRO A 315 4.01 1.35 13.58
CA PRO A 315 4.75 1.03 14.78
C PRO A 315 5.33 2.34 15.36
N GLY A 316 5.25 2.53 16.67
CA GLY A 316 5.84 3.69 17.34
C GLY A 316 7.36 3.73 17.20
N ARG A 317 7.98 2.58 16.89
CA ARG A 317 9.42 2.39 16.63
C ARG A 317 9.65 1.22 15.68
N GLY A 318 10.73 1.29 14.90
CA GLY A 318 11.14 0.22 13.99
C GLY A 318 10.83 0.55 12.53
N GLU A 319 11.01 -0.44 11.67
CA GLU A 319 10.68 -0.31 10.26
C GLU A 319 9.18 -0.53 10.03
N GLY A 320 8.66 0.02 8.93
CA GLY A 320 7.30 -0.26 8.51
C GLY A 320 7.09 -1.75 8.21
N ALA A 321 5.83 -2.14 7.98
CA ALA A 321 5.50 -3.50 7.57
C ALA A 321 6.33 -3.94 6.35
N HIS A 322 6.97 -5.10 6.45
CA HIS A 322 7.78 -5.68 5.35
C HIS A 322 7.19 -6.98 4.80
N LEU A 323 6.23 -7.58 5.50
CA LEU A 323 5.56 -8.81 5.10
C LEU A 323 4.05 -8.74 5.34
N VAL A 324 3.27 -9.23 4.39
CA VAL A 324 1.82 -9.42 4.50
C VAL A 324 1.47 -10.83 4.02
N GLN A 325 0.68 -11.55 4.81
CA GLN A 325 0.18 -12.89 4.51
C GLN A 325 -1.34 -12.93 4.73
N GLY A 326 -2.08 -13.43 3.74
CA GLY A 326 -3.54 -13.52 3.80
C GLY A 326 -4.11 -13.55 2.39
N GLU A 327 -5.18 -14.30 2.17
CA GLU A 327 -5.77 -14.42 0.83
C GLU A 327 -6.31 -13.06 0.36
N GLY A 328 -5.85 -12.62 -0.81
CA GLY A 328 -6.22 -11.33 -1.40
C GLY A 328 -5.64 -10.10 -0.69
N TRP A 329 -4.77 -10.28 0.30
CA TRP A 329 -4.05 -9.19 0.96
C TRP A 329 -2.69 -8.97 0.33
N PHE A 330 -2.33 -7.70 0.19
CA PHE A 330 -1.09 -7.24 -0.42
C PHE A 330 -0.41 -6.26 0.52
N LEU A 331 0.93 -6.20 0.43
CA LEU A 331 1.69 -5.16 1.09
C LEU A 331 1.31 -3.80 0.48
N GLY A 332 0.89 -2.87 1.33
CA GLY A 332 0.54 -1.50 0.98
C GLY A 332 1.42 -0.51 1.73
N GLU A 333 1.23 0.78 1.44
CA GLU A 333 1.92 1.84 2.17
C GLU A 333 1.52 1.80 3.66
N GLY A 334 2.50 1.49 4.51
CA GLY A 334 2.34 1.44 5.96
C GLY A 334 1.54 0.24 6.48
N GLY A 335 1.32 -0.83 5.70
CA GLY A 335 0.59 -2.00 6.21
C GLY A 335 0.06 -2.93 5.11
N ALA A 336 -1.19 -3.38 5.26
CA ALA A 336 -1.83 -4.31 4.35
C ALA A 336 -2.99 -3.66 3.61
N ARG A 337 -3.25 -4.10 2.37
CA ARG A 337 -4.41 -3.70 1.59
C ARG A 337 -5.09 -4.89 0.93
N ARG A 338 -6.39 -4.76 0.66
CA ARG A 338 -7.19 -5.74 -0.07
C ARG A 338 -8.19 -5.00 -0.96
N ALA A 339 -8.33 -5.49 -2.19
CA ALA A 339 -9.16 -4.85 -3.20
C ALA A 339 -10.64 -4.78 -2.78
N ARG A 340 -11.16 -5.89 -2.29
CA ARG A 340 -12.58 -6.10 -2.03
C ARG A 340 -12.79 -7.03 -0.83
N LEU A 341 -13.83 -6.78 -0.05
CA LEU A 341 -14.34 -7.64 1.01
C LEU A 341 -15.87 -7.67 0.91
N GLN A 342 -16.44 -8.82 0.52
CA GLN A 342 -17.87 -8.97 0.24
C GLN A 342 -18.72 -8.68 1.48
N ALA A 343 -20.00 -8.37 1.26
CA ALA A 343 -20.97 -8.20 2.34
C ALA A 343 -21.05 -9.49 3.19
N GLY A 344 -20.84 -9.38 4.50
CA GLY A 344 -20.82 -10.51 5.43
C GLY A 344 -19.54 -11.35 5.45
N GLU A 345 -18.55 -11.02 4.61
CA GLU A 345 -17.27 -11.75 4.55
C GLU A 345 -16.38 -11.40 5.75
N SER A 346 -15.64 -12.39 6.25
CA SER A 346 -14.51 -12.20 7.18
C SER A 346 -13.22 -12.68 6.52
N SER A 347 -12.10 -12.04 6.87
CA SER A 347 -10.78 -12.32 6.31
C SER A 347 -9.70 -12.07 7.35
N VAL A 348 -8.68 -12.92 7.36
CA VAL A 348 -7.53 -12.77 8.25
C VAL A 348 -6.31 -12.33 7.46
N VAL A 349 -5.60 -11.34 7.99
CA VAL A 349 -4.30 -10.90 7.49
C VAL A 349 -3.28 -10.91 8.60
N THR A 350 -2.10 -11.47 8.32
CA THR A 350 -0.93 -11.39 9.19
C THR A 350 0.06 -10.41 8.59
N VAL A 351 0.49 -9.43 9.37
CA VAL A 351 1.48 -8.43 8.99
C VAL A 351 2.68 -8.57 9.90
N ALA A 352 3.88 -8.48 9.32
CA ALA A 352 5.11 -8.53 10.09
C ALA A 352 5.91 -7.23 9.92
N PHE A 353 6.57 -6.83 11.01
CA PHE A 353 7.46 -5.67 11.07
C PHE A 353 8.68 -5.98 11.95
N LEU A 354 9.78 -5.31 11.68
CA LEU A 354 10.99 -5.39 12.50
C LEU A 354 10.88 -4.42 13.67
N THR A 355 10.98 -4.96 14.88
CA THR A 355 10.98 -4.12 16.09
C THR A 355 12.28 -3.34 16.19
N GLY A 356 12.15 -2.02 16.40
CA GLY A 356 13.29 -1.12 16.53
C GLY A 356 14.15 -1.36 17.79
N GLY A 357 15.26 -0.63 17.88
CA GLY A 357 16.29 -0.80 18.92
C GLY A 357 15.86 -0.55 20.38
N PRO A 358 16.80 -0.74 21.33
CA PRO A 358 16.53 -1.11 22.73
C PRO A 358 16.02 -0.01 23.68
N ASP A 359 15.80 1.22 23.21
CA ASP A 359 15.61 2.38 24.10
C ASP A 359 14.20 2.48 24.74
N SER A 360 13.38 1.42 24.72
CA SER A 360 12.10 1.37 25.44
C SER A 360 11.58 -0.03 25.69
N TYR A 361 10.93 -0.18 26.85
CA TYR A 361 10.24 -1.39 27.28
C TYR A 361 8.82 -1.54 26.72
N LEU A 362 8.33 -0.58 25.95
CA LEU A 362 6.97 -0.58 25.40
C LEU A 362 7.01 -0.41 23.88
N PHE A 363 6.48 -1.40 23.17
CA PHE A 363 6.19 -1.29 21.75
C PHE A 363 4.75 -0.82 21.60
N GLU A 364 4.55 0.35 21.00
CA GLU A 364 3.23 0.86 20.65
C GLU A 364 2.97 0.61 19.16
N LEU A 365 1.75 0.20 18.84
CA LEU A 365 1.28 0.00 17.48
C LEU A 365 -0.03 0.74 17.29
N ALA A 366 0.04 1.87 16.58
CA ALA A 366 -1.16 2.54 16.11
C ALA A 366 -1.66 1.81 14.86
N ALA A 367 -2.93 1.42 14.86
CA ALA A 367 -3.52 0.68 13.77
C ALA A 367 -4.81 1.39 13.32
N SER A 368 -4.98 1.52 12.01
CA SER A 368 -6.12 2.22 11.39
C SER A 368 -6.68 1.36 10.26
N LEU A 369 -7.96 1.01 10.35
CA LEU A 369 -8.69 0.29 9.31
C LEU A 369 -9.64 1.22 8.58
N GLN A 370 -9.58 1.22 7.25
CA GLN A 370 -10.53 1.93 6.40
C GLN A 370 -10.84 1.16 5.12
N ALA A 371 -11.92 1.56 4.46
CA ALA A 371 -12.28 1.23 3.09
C ALA A 371 -12.93 2.47 2.45
N ASP A 372 -13.10 2.45 1.13
CA ASP A 372 -13.82 3.49 0.41
C ASP A 372 -15.23 3.71 1.01
N GLY A 373 -15.57 4.97 1.30
CA GLY A 373 -16.85 5.35 1.88
C GLY A 373 -17.02 5.07 3.38
N SER A 374 -16.00 4.54 4.06
CA SER A 374 -16.00 4.37 5.51
C SER A 374 -15.10 5.39 6.21
N ALA A 375 -15.44 5.76 7.43
CA ALA A 375 -14.53 6.50 8.30
C ALA A 375 -13.43 5.56 8.82
N PRO A 376 -12.19 6.06 9.01
CA PRO A 376 -11.12 5.28 9.61
C PRO A 376 -11.50 4.83 11.03
N LYS A 377 -11.12 3.61 11.37
CA LYS A 377 -11.27 3.04 12.72
C LYS A 377 -9.89 2.82 13.30
N ASP A 378 -9.55 3.65 14.28
CA ASP A 378 -8.24 3.64 14.91
C ASP A 378 -8.26 2.84 16.22
N SER A 379 -7.16 2.15 16.49
CA SER A 379 -6.86 1.56 17.79
C SER A 379 -5.38 1.72 18.12
N LEU A 380 -5.06 1.65 19.40
CA LEU A 380 -3.68 1.61 19.89
C LEU A 380 -3.48 0.30 20.62
N HIS A 381 -2.43 -0.42 20.24
CA HIS A 381 -2.01 -1.65 20.88
C HIS A 381 -0.63 -1.47 21.47
N SER A 382 -0.35 -2.20 22.54
CA SER A 382 0.97 -2.19 23.16
C SER A 382 1.40 -3.60 23.53
N ALA A 383 2.69 -3.88 23.39
CA ALA A 383 3.33 -5.07 23.94
C ALA A 383 4.59 -4.68 24.71
N GLU A 384 4.95 -5.52 25.67
CA GLU A 384 6.21 -5.35 26.39
C GLU A 384 7.36 -5.74 25.47
N VAL A 385 8.38 -4.89 25.39
CA VAL A 385 9.61 -5.17 24.65
C VAL A 385 10.66 -5.64 25.63
N VAL A 386 11.14 -6.85 25.41
CA VAL A 386 12.27 -7.42 26.12
C VAL A 386 13.50 -7.24 25.22
N GLN A 387 14.55 -6.61 25.75
CA GLN A 387 15.81 -6.55 25.03
C GLN A 387 16.30 -7.98 24.77
N SER A 388 16.81 -8.26 23.57
CA SER A 388 17.45 -9.56 23.32
C SER A 388 18.78 -9.66 24.08
N TYR A 389 19.22 -10.88 24.45
CA TYR A 389 20.52 -11.05 25.13
C TYR A 389 21.67 -10.46 24.31
N GLU A 390 21.64 -10.68 23.00
CA GLU A 390 22.66 -10.17 22.09
C GLU A 390 22.65 -8.65 22.05
N THR A 391 21.47 -8.03 21.98
CA THR A 391 21.31 -6.57 21.98
C THR A 391 21.75 -5.97 23.33
N TRP A 392 21.34 -6.58 24.44
CA TRP A 392 21.76 -6.18 25.79
C TRP A 392 23.27 -6.30 25.97
N ARG A 393 23.84 -7.43 25.57
CA ARG A 393 25.27 -7.70 25.66
C ARG A 393 26.06 -6.71 24.81
N ALA A 394 25.63 -6.46 23.58
CA ALA A 394 26.30 -5.51 22.69
C ALA A 394 26.24 -4.08 23.24
N ALA A 395 25.12 -3.67 23.85
CA ALA A 395 24.94 -2.34 24.41
C ALA A 395 25.76 -2.10 25.69
N ASN A 396 25.78 -3.09 26.59
CA ASN A 396 26.42 -2.95 27.90
C ASN A 396 27.89 -3.39 27.89
N PHE A 397 28.26 -4.27 26.95
CA PHE A 397 29.59 -4.88 26.86
C PHE A 397 30.15 -4.83 25.42
N PRO A 398 30.27 -3.62 24.82
CA PRO A 398 30.67 -3.46 23.42
C PRO A 398 32.10 -3.94 23.10
N PHE A 399 32.94 -4.14 24.12
CA PHE A 399 34.32 -4.62 23.98
C PHE A 399 34.50 -6.11 24.31
N GLY A 400 33.41 -6.87 24.39
CA GLY A 400 33.39 -8.26 24.83
C GLY A 400 32.85 -8.40 26.25
N LEU A 401 32.53 -9.63 26.66
CA LEU A 401 31.99 -9.91 27.99
C LEU A 401 32.89 -9.30 29.06
N PRO A 402 32.29 -8.76 30.15
CA PRO A 402 33.06 -8.28 31.27
C PRO A 402 33.98 -9.40 31.73
N GLY A 403 35.26 -9.08 31.97
CA GLY A 403 36.16 -10.06 32.56
C GLY A 403 35.57 -10.58 33.87
N ARG A 404 35.92 -11.81 34.29
CA ARG A 404 35.44 -12.49 35.51
C ARG A 404 35.44 -11.66 36.83
N GLY A 405 35.95 -10.43 36.86
CA GLY A 405 35.96 -9.53 38.02
C GLY A 405 35.14 -8.24 37.85
N GLU A 406 34.32 -8.12 36.81
CA GLU A 406 33.46 -6.96 36.53
C GLU A 406 32.01 -7.29 36.93
N ASP A 407 31.82 -7.39 38.23
CA ASP A 407 30.53 -7.37 38.93
C ASP A 407 30.28 -5.93 39.37
N SER A 408 29.44 -5.21 38.62
CA SER A 408 29.32 -3.75 38.73
C SER A 408 28.66 -3.32 40.04
N ASP A 409 27.79 -4.15 40.61
CA ASP A 409 27.06 -3.88 41.85
C ASP A 409 27.59 -4.66 43.06
N GLY A 410 28.45 -5.66 42.83
CA GLY A 410 29.26 -6.32 43.85
C GLY A 410 28.53 -7.46 44.57
N ASP A 411 27.47 -8.02 43.97
CA ASP A 411 26.65 -9.08 44.59
C ASP A 411 27.22 -10.51 44.42
N GLY A 412 28.33 -10.65 43.69
CA GLY A 412 29.01 -11.91 43.41
C GLY A 412 28.42 -12.71 42.24
N LEU A 413 27.41 -12.19 41.55
CA LEU A 413 26.89 -12.73 40.29
C LEU A 413 27.49 -11.94 39.12
N VAL A 414 28.10 -12.65 38.17
CA VAL A 414 28.45 -11.99 36.91
C VAL A 414 27.17 -11.55 36.21
N ASN A 415 27.16 -10.32 35.67
CA ASN A 415 26.03 -9.73 34.94
C ASN A 415 25.38 -10.69 33.92
N GLU A 416 26.17 -11.58 33.29
CA GLU A 416 25.69 -12.61 32.36
C GLU A 416 24.78 -13.64 33.04
N LEU A 417 25.07 -14.04 34.28
CA LEU A 417 24.22 -14.91 35.06
C LEU A 417 22.94 -14.19 35.52
N GLU A 418 23.06 -12.93 35.92
CA GLU A 418 21.91 -12.11 36.29
C GLU A 418 20.91 -12.01 35.13
N TYR A 419 21.43 -11.74 33.93
CA TYR A 419 20.63 -11.71 32.71
C TYR A 419 19.96 -13.07 32.42
N LEU A 420 20.72 -14.18 32.52
CA LEU A 420 20.20 -15.54 32.32
C LEU A 420 19.11 -15.93 33.34
N LEU A 421 19.16 -15.34 34.53
CA LEU A 421 18.20 -15.54 35.61
C LEU A 421 17.03 -14.55 35.56
N GLY A 422 16.94 -13.74 34.51
CA GLY A 422 15.85 -12.79 34.25
C GLY A 422 15.89 -11.54 35.13
N ARG A 423 17.07 -11.19 35.66
CA ARG A 423 17.29 -9.90 36.31
C ARG A 423 17.67 -8.85 35.29
N ARG A 424 17.41 -7.59 35.62
CA ARG A 424 18.08 -6.47 34.96
C ARG A 424 19.51 -6.45 35.50
N GLY A 425 20.51 -6.62 34.64
CA GLY A 425 21.90 -6.47 35.08
C GLY A 425 22.12 -5.09 35.70
N ASN A 426 22.77 -5.05 36.86
CA ASN A 426 23.00 -3.86 37.70
C ASN A 426 21.78 -3.31 38.48
N GLU A 427 20.70 -4.06 38.70
CA GLU A 427 19.63 -3.66 39.62
C GLU A 427 19.67 -4.48 40.93
N ALA A 428 20.00 -3.80 42.04
CA ALA A 428 20.10 -4.38 43.39
C ALA A 428 18.78 -4.88 44.01
N GLU A 429 17.66 -4.91 43.27
CA GLU A 429 16.35 -5.22 43.85
C GLU A 429 16.00 -6.72 43.79
N THR A 430 16.02 -7.30 44.99
CA THR A 430 15.61 -8.65 45.41
C THR A 430 16.56 -9.79 45.05
N ASP A 431 17.52 -10.05 45.96
CA ASP A 431 18.33 -11.28 46.05
C ASP A 431 17.53 -12.53 45.64
N PRO A 432 18.12 -13.45 44.85
CA PRO A 432 17.46 -14.71 44.61
C PRO A 432 17.38 -15.38 45.97
N VAL A 433 16.18 -15.73 46.45
CA VAL A 433 16.09 -16.46 47.72
C VAL A 433 16.56 -17.89 47.47
N ILE A 434 17.87 -18.11 47.59
CA ILE A 434 18.47 -19.44 47.60
C ILE A 434 18.06 -20.10 48.91
N ARG A 435 17.06 -20.99 48.86
CA ARG A 435 16.65 -21.78 50.03
C ARG A 435 17.39 -23.10 50.04
N LEU A 436 18.43 -23.19 50.86
CA LEU A 436 19.07 -24.47 51.17
C LEU A 436 18.21 -25.26 52.16
N ARG A 437 17.62 -26.37 51.71
CA ARG A 437 17.03 -27.37 52.62
C ARG A 437 18.10 -28.39 53.00
N LEU A 438 18.71 -28.23 54.17
CA LEU A 438 19.66 -29.20 54.72
C LEU A 438 18.90 -30.44 55.23
N GLY A 439 19.06 -31.58 54.57
CA GLY A 439 18.52 -32.88 54.99
C GLY A 439 18.20 -33.84 53.85
N GLU A 440 17.99 -33.31 52.66
CA GLU A 440 17.82 -34.04 51.40
C GLU A 440 18.92 -33.51 50.48
N GLU A 441 19.61 -34.32 49.67
CA GLU A 441 20.77 -33.90 48.87
C GLU A 441 20.43 -32.96 47.69
N ARG A 442 19.46 -32.06 47.86
CA ARG A 442 18.81 -31.28 46.82
C ARG A 442 18.89 -29.80 47.18
N VAL A 443 19.45 -29.02 46.28
CA VAL A 443 19.39 -27.55 46.34
C VAL A 443 18.24 -27.10 45.45
N GLU A 444 17.23 -26.48 46.04
CA GLU A 444 16.15 -25.83 45.31
C GLU A 444 16.43 -24.34 45.24
N MET A 445 16.77 -23.86 44.04
CA MET A 445 16.72 -22.44 43.74
C MET A 445 15.32 -22.13 43.22
N ALA A 446 14.57 -21.35 43.98
CA ALA A 446 13.27 -20.86 43.57
C ALA A 446 13.46 -19.46 42.99
N TYR A 447 13.61 -19.37 41.67
CA TYR A 447 13.45 -18.10 40.98
C TYR A 447 11.95 -17.78 40.93
N SER A 448 11.58 -16.51 41.13
CA SER A 448 10.37 -15.99 40.52
C SER A 448 10.55 -16.18 39.02
N ARG A 449 9.90 -17.22 38.48
CA ARG A 449 10.15 -17.78 37.14
C ARG A 449 10.47 -16.67 36.12
N PRO A 450 11.68 -16.62 35.55
CA PRO A 450 11.92 -15.71 34.46
C PRO A 450 11.11 -16.24 33.29
N VAL A 451 10.28 -15.38 32.69
CA VAL A 451 9.45 -15.77 31.54
C VAL A 451 10.30 -16.27 30.36
N PHE A 452 11.59 -15.96 30.38
CA PHE A 452 12.57 -16.36 29.37
C PHE A 452 12.98 -17.84 29.40
N ALA A 453 13.06 -18.50 30.57
CA ALA A 453 13.50 -19.90 30.65
C ALA A 453 12.49 -20.89 30.05
N GLU A 454 11.21 -20.49 29.99
CA GLU A 454 10.14 -21.25 29.34
C GLU A 454 10.21 -21.12 27.80
N PHE A 455 10.81 -20.04 27.28
CA PHE A 455 10.79 -19.68 25.85
C PHE A 455 11.97 -20.23 25.05
N LEU A 456 13.13 -20.42 25.67
CA LEU A 456 14.30 -21.01 24.98
C LEU A 456 14.27 -22.54 24.91
N GLY A 457 13.28 -23.22 25.51
CA GLY A 457 13.32 -24.68 25.64
C GLY A 457 14.62 -25.14 26.31
N GLN A 458 15.17 -24.31 27.20
CA GLN A 458 16.42 -24.58 27.89
C GLN A 458 16.13 -24.85 29.35
N GLN A 459 16.62 -26.00 29.83
CA GLN A 459 16.61 -26.29 31.25
C GLN A 459 17.94 -25.82 31.84
N VAL A 460 17.87 -24.86 32.76
CA VAL A 460 19.00 -24.52 33.62
C VAL A 460 19.05 -25.57 34.73
N VAL A 461 19.93 -26.56 34.58
CA VAL A 461 20.13 -27.62 35.59
C VAL A 461 21.35 -27.29 36.42
N LEU A 462 21.13 -27.07 37.72
CA LEU A 462 22.19 -26.95 38.70
C LEU A 462 22.52 -28.34 39.25
N GLN A 463 23.68 -28.88 38.90
CA GLN A 463 24.14 -30.16 39.43
C GLN A 463 25.05 -29.94 40.63
N LYS A 464 24.70 -30.57 41.76
CA LYS A 464 25.60 -30.73 42.91
C LYS A 464 26.70 -31.70 42.48
N SER A 465 27.93 -31.20 42.33
CA SER A 465 29.08 -32.06 42.03
C SER A 465 29.72 -32.50 43.34
N VAL A 466 29.67 -33.80 43.62
CA VAL A 466 30.38 -34.42 44.75
C VAL A 466 31.86 -34.72 44.43
N ASP A 467 32.27 -34.55 43.17
CA ASP A 467 33.61 -34.90 42.68
C ASP A 467 34.61 -33.72 42.64
N LEU A 468 34.27 -32.56 43.23
CA LEU A 468 35.11 -31.35 43.18
C LEU A 468 36.24 -31.31 44.24
N GLN A 469 36.70 -32.45 44.75
CA GLN A 469 37.80 -32.52 45.74
C GLN A 469 39.18 -32.10 45.21
N THR A 470 39.33 -31.68 43.95
CA THR A 470 40.65 -31.40 43.34
C THR A 470 40.87 -29.95 42.91
N TRP A 471 40.02 -29.01 43.31
CA TRP A 471 40.32 -27.58 43.16
C TRP A 471 41.15 -27.11 44.35
N GLN A 472 42.44 -26.91 44.11
CA GLN A 472 43.30 -26.17 45.04
C GLN A 472 42.99 -24.68 44.87
N ASP A 473 42.79 -24.00 46.00
CA ASP A 473 42.67 -22.55 46.11
C ASP A 473 43.71 -21.86 45.21
N LEU A 474 43.23 -21.09 44.23
CA LEU A 474 44.10 -20.27 43.41
C LEU A 474 44.43 -19.02 44.23
N ASP A 475 45.54 -19.11 44.96
CA ASP A 475 46.09 -18.04 45.77
C ASP A 475 46.39 -16.82 44.88
N VAL A 476 45.83 -15.67 45.23
CA VAL A 476 46.05 -14.39 44.54
C VAL A 476 47.43 -13.87 44.94
N ALA A 477 48.50 -14.38 44.32
CA ALA A 477 49.79 -13.68 44.27
C ALA A 477 50.78 -14.28 43.24
N THR A 478 51.16 -13.42 42.28
CA THR A 478 52.44 -13.39 41.55
C THR A 478 52.87 -14.60 40.71
N GLY A 479 52.62 -14.49 39.40
CA GLY A 479 53.61 -14.81 38.37
C GLY A 479 53.64 -16.25 37.82
N ALA A 480 53.80 -16.28 36.49
CA ALA A 480 54.15 -17.41 35.62
C ALA A 480 53.00 -18.15 34.93
N VAL A 481 53.20 -18.23 33.61
CA VAL A 481 52.34 -18.72 32.53
C VAL A 481 52.24 -20.25 32.57
N GLY A 482 51.03 -20.78 32.40
CA GLY A 482 50.78 -22.19 32.08
C GLY A 482 49.42 -22.36 31.40
N GLN A 483 49.43 -22.79 30.14
CA GLN A 483 48.26 -23.14 29.35
C GLN A 483 47.34 -24.14 30.07
N ARG A 484 46.01 -23.91 30.04
CA ARG A 484 45.00 -24.96 30.18
C ARG A 484 43.76 -24.70 29.33
N ASP A 485 43.18 -25.83 28.95
CA ASP A 485 42.22 -26.08 27.87
C ASP A 485 40.85 -25.42 28.01
N LYS A 486 40.21 -25.36 26.84
CA LYS A 486 38.89 -24.80 26.54
C LYS A 486 37.75 -25.47 27.32
N GLY A 487 36.88 -24.59 27.82
CA GLY A 487 35.46 -24.85 28.00
C GLY A 487 35.10 -25.44 29.36
N LEU A 488 34.78 -24.56 30.31
CA LEU A 488 33.82 -24.76 31.41
C LEU A 488 33.70 -23.48 32.24
N GLU A 489 32.47 -22.97 32.38
CA GLU A 489 32.10 -21.82 33.21
C GLU A 489 32.00 -22.23 34.69
N GLU A 490 32.48 -21.38 35.59
CA GLU A 490 32.47 -21.59 37.03
C GLU A 490 32.05 -20.28 37.71
N ILE A 491 31.14 -20.38 38.69
CA ILE A 491 30.76 -19.31 39.61
C ILE A 491 30.82 -19.87 41.03
N VAL A 492 31.52 -19.16 41.91
CA VAL A 492 31.62 -19.45 43.34
C VAL A 492 30.71 -18.47 44.07
N LEU A 493 29.65 -18.99 44.69
CA LEU A 493 28.84 -18.22 45.65
C LEU A 493 29.43 -18.48 47.05
N SER A 494 30.05 -17.46 47.64
CA SER A 494 30.44 -17.51 49.05
C SER A 494 29.85 -16.34 49.83
N GLU A 495 29.03 -16.66 50.83
CA GLU A 495 29.17 -16.01 52.13
C GLU A 495 28.92 -17.03 53.24
N GLU A 496 29.95 -17.15 54.09
CA GLU A 496 30.08 -17.85 55.38
C GLU A 496 29.09 -18.96 55.75
N LEU A 497 29.38 -20.19 55.31
CA LEU A 497 29.13 -21.40 56.11
C LEU A 497 30.37 -22.31 56.00
N ALA A 498 30.74 -22.95 57.10
CA ALA A 498 32.06 -23.56 57.38
C ALA A 498 32.51 -24.76 56.49
N SER A 499 32.07 -24.87 55.23
CA SER A 499 32.73 -25.65 54.17
C SER A 499 32.26 -25.15 52.79
N PRO A 500 33.13 -24.88 51.80
CA PRO A 500 32.70 -24.45 50.48
C PRO A 500 31.95 -25.59 49.78
N GLN A 501 30.68 -25.36 49.45
CA GLN A 501 29.93 -26.24 48.56
C GLN A 501 29.96 -25.64 47.16
N PHE A 502 30.49 -26.41 46.20
CA PHE A 502 30.59 -25.98 44.81
C PHE A 502 29.42 -26.51 43.99
N PHE A 503 28.92 -25.69 43.09
CA PHE A 503 27.80 -26.01 42.21
C PHE A 503 28.22 -25.85 40.75
N ARG A 504 27.72 -26.74 39.88
CA ARG A 504 27.89 -26.60 38.42
C ARG A 504 26.56 -26.23 37.79
N LEU A 505 26.50 -25.07 37.14
CA LEU A 505 25.40 -24.72 36.27
C LEU A 505 25.58 -25.41 34.92
N GLN A 506 24.56 -26.12 34.44
CA GLN A 506 24.57 -26.74 33.13
C GLN A 506 23.28 -26.34 32.41
N VAL A 507 23.41 -25.50 31.39
CA VAL A 507 22.32 -25.18 30.48
C VAL A 507 22.23 -26.31 29.46
N ARG A 508 21.05 -26.92 29.32
CA ARG A 508 20.80 -27.99 28.34
C ARG A 508 19.60 -27.61 27.48
N GLU A 509 19.66 -27.92 26.19
CA GLU A 509 18.49 -27.91 25.30
C GLU A 509 17.55 -29.07 25.67
N TRP A 510 16.24 -28.87 25.53
CA TRP A 510 15.24 -29.94 25.66
C TRP A 510 15.43 -30.99 24.55
N GLU A 511 15.40 -32.28 24.91
CA GLU A 511 15.30 -33.40 23.96
C GLU A 511 13.86 -33.61 23.46
#